data_AF-A0A951Z8T1-F1
#
_entry.id   AF-A0A951Z8T1-F1
#
_cell.length_a   1.000
_cell.length_b   1.000
_cell.length_c   1.000
_cell.angle_alpha   90.00
_cell.angle_beta   90.00
_cell.angle_gamma   90.00
#
_symmetry.space_group_name_H-M   'P 1'
#
loop_
_entity.id
_entity.type
_entity.pdbx_description
1 polymer ?
#
loop_
_entity_poly.entity_id
_entity_poly.type
_entity_poly.pdbx_seq_one_letter_code
_entity_poly.pdbx_strand_id
1 'polypeptide(L)' 'MMRAENGLFRMGDGGEAAADAGVHIANGTLETSNVNATAALVEMIEIARAYEMQVRAMHAADENAQASASLMRSGG' A
#
# COMPACT_ATOMS: atom_id res chain seq x y z
N MET A 1 12.22 -7.24 -16.09
CA MET A 1 11.82 -8.29 -15.13
C MET A 1 10.47 -7.93 -14.57
N MET A 2 9.51 -8.85 -14.59
CA MET A 2 8.17 -8.70 -14.04
C MET A 2 7.88 -9.86 -13.10
N ARG A 3 7.25 -9.58 -11.96
CA ARG A 3 6.79 -10.62 -11.04
C ARG A 3 5.46 -11.18 -11.58
N ALA A 4 5.41 -12.49 -11.80
CA ALA A 4 4.20 -13.20 -12.16
C ALA A 4 3.37 -13.53 -10.90
N GLU A 5 2.09 -13.88 -11.11
CA GLU A 5 1.13 -14.20 -10.04
C GLU A 5 1.57 -15.41 -9.20
N ASN A 6 2.30 -16.35 -9.79
CA ASN A 6 2.87 -17.51 -9.10
C ASN A 6 4.14 -17.19 -8.28
N GLY A 7 4.51 -15.91 -8.16
CA GLY A 7 5.65 -15.45 -7.38
C GLY A 7 7.01 -15.59 -8.06
N LEU A 8 7.08 -16.16 -9.27
CA LEU A 8 8.30 -16.23 -10.08
C LEU A 8 8.52 -14.92 -10.84
N PHE A 9 9.77 -14.54 -11.04
CA PHE A 9 10.12 -13.40 -11.90
C PHE A 9 10.37 -13.89 -13.33
N ARG A 10 9.86 -13.15 -14.32
CA ARG A 10 10.06 -13.39 -15.75
C ARG A 10 10.72 -12.17 -16.37
N MET A 11 11.51 -12.38 -17.42
CA MET A 11 12.09 -11.26 -18.15
C MET A 11 10.97 -10.50 -18.90
N GLY A 12 11.09 -9.18 -19.01
CA GLY A 12 9.98 -8.34 -19.50
C GLY A 12 9.65 -8.56 -20.98
N ASP A 13 10.63 -9.08 -21.71
CA ASP A 13 10.60 -9.52 -23.11
C ASP A 13 10.25 -11.02 -23.26
N GLY A 14 10.02 -11.74 -22.15
CA GLY A 14 9.71 -13.17 -22.14
C GLY A 14 10.91 -14.10 -22.32
N GLY A 15 12.14 -13.57 -22.39
CA GLY A 15 13.37 -14.35 -22.51
C GLY A 15 13.82 -15.02 -21.21
N GLU A 16 14.84 -15.88 -21.30
CA GLU A 16 15.50 -16.49 -20.15
C GLU A 16 16.57 -15.56 -19.56
N ALA A 17 16.68 -15.52 -18.23
CA ALA A 17 17.70 -14.73 -17.56
C ALA A 17 19.10 -15.28 -17.85
N ALA A 18 20.06 -14.40 -18.12
CA ALA A 18 21.46 -14.79 -18.29
C ALA A 18 22.00 -15.43 -17.01
N ALA A 19 22.68 -16.57 -17.14
CA ALA A 19 23.33 -17.24 -16.02
C ALA A 19 24.52 -16.42 -15.51
N ASP A 20 24.54 -16.16 -14.20
CA ASP A 20 25.64 -15.47 -13.51
C ASP A 20 26.51 -16.49 -12.76
N ALA A 21 27.82 -16.42 -12.97
CA ALA A 21 28.80 -17.30 -12.34
C ALA A 21 29.00 -17.04 -10.82
N GLY A 22 28.51 -15.90 -10.31
CA GLY A 22 28.58 -15.56 -8.87
C GLY A 22 27.45 -16.15 -8.02
N VAL A 23 26.43 -16.77 -8.63
CA VAL A 23 25.29 -17.34 -7.90
C VAL A 23 25.62 -18.77 -7.47
N HIS A 24 25.56 -19.03 -6.16
CA HIS A 24 25.80 -20.34 -5.57
C HIS A 24 24.55 -20.87 -4.84
N ILE A 25 24.28 -22.16 -4.99
CA ILE A 25 23.17 -22.83 -4.31
C ILE A 25 23.64 -23.28 -2.91
N ALA A 26 22.99 -22.77 -1.87
CA ALA A 26 23.14 -23.30 -0.52
C ALA A 26 22.15 -24.47 -0.32
N ASN A 27 22.66 -25.70 -0.17
CA ASN A 27 21.83 -26.90 -0.03
C ASN A 27 21.25 -27.01 1.39
N GLY A 28 19.97 -27.37 1.52
CA GLY A 28 19.30 -27.61 2.81
C GLY A 28 18.83 -26.35 3.55
N THR A 29 18.90 -25.16 2.95
CA THR A 29 18.37 -23.91 3.52
C THR A 29 17.16 -23.42 2.73
N LEU A 30 16.15 -22.92 3.43
CA LEU A 30 15.00 -22.25 2.84
C LEU A 30 15.19 -20.73 3.02
N GLU A 31 15.20 -19.99 1.92
CA GLU A 31 15.25 -18.53 1.98
C GLU A 31 13.94 -18.01 2.57
N THR A 32 14.03 -17.36 3.72
CA THR A 32 12.87 -16.76 4.38
C THR A 32 12.54 -15.40 3.77
N SER A 33 11.29 -14.97 3.95
CA SER A 33 10.91 -13.60 3.62
C SER A 33 11.75 -12.60 4.40
N ASN A 34 12.17 -11.53 3.75
CA ASN A 34 12.80 -10.37 4.36
C ASN A 34 11.78 -9.39 4.99
N VAL A 35 10.49 -9.76 5.05
CA VAL A 35 9.43 -8.93 5.62
C VAL A 35 9.39 -9.05 7.15
N ASN A 36 9.43 -7.91 7.83
CA ASN A 36 9.16 -7.83 9.26
C ASN A 36 7.66 -7.60 9.49
N ALA A 37 6.96 -8.64 9.96
CA ALA A 37 5.52 -8.60 10.17
C ALA A 37 5.08 -7.53 11.19
N THR A 38 5.85 -7.28 12.23
CA THR A 38 5.53 -6.28 13.25
C THR A 38 5.58 -4.87 12.69
N ALA A 39 6.63 -4.54 11.92
CA ALA A 39 6.76 -3.24 11.27
C ALA A 39 5.61 -2.99 10.28
N ALA A 40 5.26 -4.00 9.48
CA ALA A 40 4.15 -3.92 8.53
C ALA A 40 2.80 -3.69 9.22
N LEU A 41 2.56 -4.31 10.38
CA LEU A 41 1.34 -4.09 11.17
C LEU A 41 1.27 -2.67 11.75
N VAL A 42 2.37 -2.12 12.22
CA VAL A 42 2.43 -0.74 12.71
C VAL A 42 2.13 0.24 11.57
N GLU A 43 2.74 0.06 10.41
CA GLU A 43 2.48 0.86 9.20
C GLU A 43 1.01 0.79 8.80
N MET A 44 0.40 -0.41 8.81
CA MET A 44 -1.03 -0.57 8.53
C MET A 44 -1.91 0.21 9.52
N ILE A 45 -1.58 0.20 10.81
CA ILE A 45 -2.33 0.95 11.84
C ILE A 45 -2.20 2.47 11.61
N GLU A 46 -1.02 2.95 11.27
CA GLU A 46 -0.78 4.36 10.96
C GLU A 46 -1.62 4.81 9.75
N ILE A 47 -1.63 4.02 8.68
CA ILE A 47 -2.44 4.27 7.49
C ILE A 47 -3.93 4.30 7.85
N ALA A 48 -4.40 3.35 8.65
CA ALA A 48 -5.80 3.28 9.07
C ALA A 48 -6.23 4.54 9.86
N ARG A 49 -5.40 5.00 10.81
CA ARG A 49 -5.67 6.23 11.56
C ARG A 49 -5.64 7.47 10.68
N ALA A 50 -4.70 7.55 9.74
CA ALA A 50 -4.64 8.65 8.79
C ALA A 50 -5.91 8.72 7.92
N TYR A 51 -6.39 7.56 7.45
CA TYR A 51 -7.63 7.46 6.72
C TYR A 51 -8.84 7.89 7.56
N GLU A 52 -8.96 7.42 8.81
CA GLU A 52 -10.05 7.84 9.70
C GLU A 52 -10.06 9.36 9.92
N MET A 53 -8.89 9.97 10.11
CA MET A 53 -8.75 11.42 10.24
C MET A 53 -9.19 12.16 8.97
N GLN A 54 -8.82 11.63 7.79
CA GLN A 54 -9.24 12.18 6.51
C GLN A 54 -10.77 12.13 6.34
N VAL A 55 -11.40 11.01 6.72
CA VAL A 55 -12.87 10.86 6.67
C VAL A 55 -13.56 11.83 7.64
N ARG A 56 -13.04 11.98 8.86
CA ARG A 56 -13.57 12.95 9.83
C ARG A 56 -13.48 14.39 9.32
N ALA A 57 -12.36 14.75 8.70
CA ALA A 57 -12.19 16.08 8.10
C ALA A 57 -13.20 16.35 6.97
N MET A 58 -13.46 15.35 6.12
CA MET A 58 -14.50 15.44 5.08
C MET A 58 -15.89 15.66 5.69
N HIS A 59 -16.26 14.89 6.71
CA HIS A 59 -17.55 15.07 7.39
C HIS A 59 -17.70 16.46 8.01
N ALA A 60 -16.66 16.96 8.69
CA ALA A 60 -16.69 18.31 9.25
C ALA A 60 -16.85 19.39 8.16
N ALA A 61 -16.21 19.21 7.00
CA ALA A 61 -16.38 20.11 5.86
C ALA A 61 -17.81 20.07 5.31
N ASP A 62 -18.41 18.88 5.17
CA ASP A 62 -19.79 18.71 4.70
C ASP A 62 -20.80 19.34 5.67
N GLU A 63 -20.65 19.12 6.97
CA GLU A 63 -21.51 19.73 8.00
C GLU A 63 -21.43 21.26 7.96
N ASN A 64 -20.22 21.82 7.84
CA ASN A 64 -20.01 23.26 7.73
C ASN A 64 -20.63 23.84 6.45
N ALA A 65 -20.52 23.13 5.32
CA ALA A 65 -21.14 23.52 4.07
C ALA A 65 -22.67 23.53 4.16
N GLN A 66 -23.28 22.53 4.80
CA GLN A 66 -24.72 22.46 5.03
C GLN A 66 -25.23 23.59 5.94
N ALA A 67 -24.51 23.86 7.04
CA ALA A 67 -24.84 24.94 7.95
C ALA A 67 -24.80 26.31 7.24
N SER A 68 -23.74 26.55 6.47
CA SER A 68 -23.57 27.76 5.65
C SER A 68 -24.71 27.92 4.64
N ALA A 69 -25.05 26.85 3.93
CA ALA A 69 -26.17 26.86 2.98
C ALA A 69 -27.52 27.14 3.67
N SER A 70 -27.72 26.66 4.90
CA SER A 70 -28.94 26.96 5.68
C SER A 70 -29.02 28.43 6.08
N LEU A 71 -27.91 29.02 6.53
CA LEU A 71 -27.84 30.44 6.87
C LEU A 71 -28.18 31.32 5.67
N MET A 72 -27.65 31.00 4.48
CA MET A 72 -27.96 31.73 3.24
C MET A 72 -29.44 31.68 2.87
N ARG A 73 -30.17 30.59 3.19
CA ARG A 73 -31.62 30.48 2.95
C ARG A 73 -32.47 31.25 3.97
N SER A 74 -31.96 31.45 5.18
CA SER A 74 -32.69 32.17 6.25
C SER A 74 -32.47 33.68 6.26
N GLY A 75 -31.38 34.15 5.63
CA GLY A 75 -30.97 35.55 5.59
C GLY A 75 -31.27 36.28 4.27
N GLY A 76 -32.00 35.66 3.35
CA GLY A 76 -32.54 36.26 2.13
C GLY A 76 -34.06 36.22 2.14
#